data_AF-A0A928X3E4-F1
#
_entry.id   AF-A0A928X3E4-F1
#
_cell.length_a   1.000
_cell.length_b   1.000
_cell.length_c   1.000
_cell.angle_alpha   90.00
_cell.angle_beta   90.00
_cell.angle_gamma   90.00
#
_symmetry.space_group_name_H-M   'P 1'
#
loop_
_entity.id
_entity.type
_entity.pdbx_description
1 polymer ?
#
loop_
_entity_poly.entity_id
_entity_poly.type
_entity_poly.pdbx_seq_one_letter_code
_entity_poly.pdbx_strand_id
1 'polypeptide(L)'
;MDNQKVLDEILLSENVVEKFKKAYLDESFKQWLLNILPEVEDCKKQKQDTPWHIYNCLDHILHSVEEINKQTKSLPLKDRRMLAYVMFFHDIGKPACHLRRYAKAYGREVDSFFGHNKKSVEIAKRSLKTFGFVEEETKMIEMLVHEHDIFMFITEKYDGNPYHKVLSKELINEEISLLNSVGMGKKLMQYLVYVGRADNNAQNPDMTAKSLRVLDLIEKLLEEIISE
;
A
#
# COMPACT_ATOMS: atom_id res chain seq x y z
N MET A 1 9.37 -11.68 -25.35
CA MET A 1 9.54 -10.62 -24.33
C MET A 1 9.30 -11.28 -22.99
N ASP A 2 10.20 -11.09 -22.04
CA ASP A 2 9.99 -11.58 -20.68
C ASP A 2 9.11 -10.58 -19.95
N ASN A 3 7.79 -10.81 -19.98
CA ASN A 3 6.81 -9.87 -19.44
C ASN A 3 6.97 -9.69 -17.92
N GLN A 4 7.47 -10.70 -17.20
CA GLN A 4 7.78 -10.59 -15.79
C GLN A 4 8.90 -9.58 -15.55
N LYS A 5 9.98 -9.69 -16.33
CA LYS A 5 11.10 -8.73 -16.28
C LYS A 5 10.64 -7.32 -16.65
N VAL A 6 9.77 -7.19 -17.66
CA VAL A 6 9.19 -5.89 -18.05
C VAL A 6 8.39 -5.28 -16.91
N LEU A 7 7.53 -6.06 -16.23
CA LEU A 7 6.77 -5.58 -15.08
C LEU A 7 7.70 -5.13 -13.94
N ASP A 8 8.73 -5.91 -13.61
CA ASP A 8 9.69 -5.55 -12.58
C ASP A 8 10.42 -4.24 -12.91
N GLU A 9 10.85 -4.04 -14.16
CA GLU A 9 11.48 -2.81 -14.63
C GLU A 9 10.53 -1.60 -14.59
N ILE A 10 9.24 -1.81 -14.84
CA ILE A 10 8.20 -0.78 -14.71
C ILE A 10 8.01 -0.42 -13.23
N LEU A 11 7.76 -1.42 -12.38
CA LEU A 11 7.47 -1.25 -10.95
C LEU A 11 8.66 -0.72 -10.15
N LEU A 12 9.90 -0.81 -10.66
CA LEU A 12 11.09 -0.21 -10.04
C LEU A 12 11.47 1.17 -10.62
N SER A 13 10.70 1.67 -11.60
CA SER A 13 10.97 2.94 -12.27
C SER A 13 10.48 4.15 -11.47
N GLU A 14 11.01 5.33 -11.79
CA GLU A 14 10.51 6.61 -11.29
C GLU A 14 9.30 7.17 -12.08
N ASN A 15 8.89 6.47 -13.15
CA ASN A 15 7.82 6.85 -14.09
C ASN A 15 6.90 5.63 -14.32
N VAL A 16 6.50 4.96 -13.23
CA VAL A 16 5.70 3.73 -13.25
C VAL A 16 4.41 3.95 -14.03
N VAL A 17 3.71 5.08 -13.82
CA VAL A 17 2.39 5.34 -14.41
C VAL A 17 2.48 5.40 -15.94
N GLU A 18 3.42 6.19 -16.46
CA GLU A 18 3.63 6.30 -17.91
C GLU A 18 4.07 4.97 -18.51
N LYS A 19 5.08 4.32 -17.92
CA LYS A 19 5.63 3.07 -18.44
C LYS A 19 4.62 1.92 -18.38
N PHE A 20 3.86 1.82 -17.29
CA PHE A 20 2.79 0.83 -17.14
C PHE A 20 1.73 1.06 -18.21
N LYS A 21 1.20 2.29 -18.34
CA LYS A 21 0.19 2.62 -19.36
C LYS A 21 0.68 2.29 -20.77
N LYS A 22 1.93 2.60 -21.10
CA LYS A 22 2.54 2.27 -22.38
C LYS A 22 2.66 0.77 -22.61
N ALA A 23 3.16 0.02 -21.63
CA ALA A 23 3.27 -1.44 -21.73
C ALA A 23 1.90 -2.10 -21.81
N TYR A 24 0.90 -1.55 -21.14
CA TYR A 24 -0.47 -2.07 -21.12
C TYR A 24 -1.25 -1.84 -22.44
N LEU A 25 -0.68 -1.10 -23.40
CA LEU A 25 -1.19 -1.02 -24.78
C LEU A 25 -0.75 -2.23 -25.62
N ASP A 26 0.31 -2.94 -25.21
CA ASP A 26 0.72 -4.18 -25.86
C ASP A 26 -0.19 -5.32 -25.40
N GLU A 27 -0.95 -5.91 -26.33
CA GLU A 27 -1.92 -6.96 -26.01
C GLU A 27 -1.25 -8.23 -25.44
N SER A 28 0.02 -8.50 -25.78
CA SER A 28 0.74 -9.65 -25.20
C SER A 28 1.05 -9.43 -23.72
N PHE A 29 1.57 -8.25 -23.37
CA PHE A 29 1.82 -7.86 -21.98
C PHE A 29 0.52 -7.81 -21.18
N LYS A 30 -0.51 -7.16 -21.72
CA LYS A 30 -1.83 -7.05 -21.09
C LYS A 30 -2.46 -8.42 -20.83
N GLN A 31 -2.54 -9.29 -21.84
CA GLN A 31 -3.15 -10.61 -21.67
C GLN A 31 -2.36 -11.47 -20.68
N TRP A 32 -1.02 -11.39 -20.71
CA TRP A 32 -0.17 -12.05 -19.72
C TRP A 32 -0.48 -11.58 -18.31
N LEU A 33 -0.53 -10.27 -18.07
CA LEU A 33 -0.80 -9.74 -16.74
C LEU A 33 -2.21 -10.13 -16.27
N LEU A 34 -3.22 -10.05 -17.14
CA LEU A 34 -4.60 -10.40 -16.78
C LEU A 34 -4.84 -11.89 -16.54
N ASN A 35 -3.99 -12.76 -17.10
CA ASN A 35 -4.03 -14.19 -16.76
C ASN A 35 -3.54 -14.45 -15.32
N ILE A 36 -2.76 -13.53 -14.73
CA ILE A 36 -2.20 -13.65 -13.39
C ILE A 36 -3.02 -12.82 -12.39
N LEU A 37 -3.33 -11.59 -12.78
CA LEU A 37 -3.91 -10.54 -11.94
C LEU A 37 -5.03 -9.80 -12.71
N PRO A 38 -6.18 -10.47 -12.97
CA PRO A 38 -7.31 -9.87 -13.68
C PRO A 38 -7.88 -8.62 -12.98
N GLU A 39 -7.71 -8.50 -11.65
CA GLU A 39 -8.21 -7.39 -10.83
C GLU A 39 -7.62 -6.02 -11.22
N VAL A 40 -6.53 -5.99 -12.00
CA VAL A 40 -5.99 -4.76 -12.61
C VAL A 40 -7.05 -4.06 -13.47
N GLU A 41 -7.88 -4.80 -14.22
CA GLU A 41 -8.97 -4.19 -15.02
C GLU A 41 -10.10 -3.65 -14.14
N ASP A 42 -10.37 -4.29 -13.01
CA ASP A 42 -11.40 -3.84 -12.08
C ASP A 42 -10.96 -2.55 -11.38
N CYS A 43 -9.70 -2.50 -10.92
CA CYS A 43 -9.09 -1.29 -10.36
C CYS A 43 -9.06 -0.13 -11.37
N LYS A 44 -8.82 -0.41 -12.65
CA LYS A 44 -8.85 0.59 -13.72
C LYS A 44 -10.22 1.25 -13.88
N LYS A 45 -11.30 0.49 -13.65
CA LYS A 45 -12.70 0.97 -13.76
C LYS A 45 -13.21 1.58 -12.46
N GLN A 46 -12.63 1.20 -11.32
CA GLN A 46 -13.08 1.60 -10.00
C GLN A 46 -12.72 3.07 -9.70
N LYS A 47 -13.74 3.93 -9.69
CA LYS A 47 -13.62 5.29 -9.13
C LYS A 47 -13.50 5.22 -7.61
N GLN A 48 -12.96 6.28 -7.02
CA GLN A 48 -12.81 6.45 -5.58
C GLN A 48 -13.41 7.80 -5.17
N ASP A 49 -14.73 7.89 -5.18
CA ASP A 49 -15.47 9.12 -4.84
C ASP A 49 -15.45 9.36 -3.33
N THR A 50 -14.31 9.88 -2.87
CA THR A 50 -14.09 10.47 -1.55
C THR A 50 -13.15 11.68 -1.72
N PRO A 51 -13.15 12.67 -0.82
CA PRO A 51 -12.23 13.81 -0.91
C PRO A 51 -10.73 13.44 -0.86
N TRP A 52 -10.41 12.24 -0.37
CA TRP A 52 -9.05 11.73 -0.22
C TRP A 52 -8.41 11.27 -1.53
N HIS A 53 -9.20 10.95 -2.55
CA HIS A 53 -8.66 10.35 -3.78
C HIS A 53 -8.90 11.27 -4.99
N ILE A 54 -7.83 11.48 -5.76
CA ILE A 54 -7.84 12.23 -7.03
C ILE A 54 -7.70 11.32 -8.26
N TYR A 55 -7.56 10.02 -8.04
CA TYR A 55 -7.33 9.01 -9.06
C TYR A 55 -8.36 7.86 -8.97
N ASN A 56 -8.56 7.13 -10.08
CA ASN A 56 -9.16 5.80 -10.01
C ASN A 56 -8.23 4.85 -9.23
N CYS A 57 -8.72 3.67 -8.85
CA CYS A 57 -7.99 2.74 -8.00
C CYS A 57 -6.65 2.30 -8.62
N LEU A 58 -6.60 2.00 -9.93
CA LEU A 58 -5.35 1.58 -10.58
C LEU A 58 -4.33 2.73 -10.67
N ASP A 59 -4.77 3.92 -11.09
CA ASP A 59 -3.88 5.08 -11.20
C ASP A 59 -3.31 5.47 -9.82
N HIS A 60 -4.13 5.38 -8.76
CA HIS A 60 -3.66 5.55 -7.39
C HIS A 60 -2.57 4.52 -7.04
N ILE A 61 -2.82 3.22 -7.26
CA ILE A 61 -1.83 2.15 -7.03
C ILE A 61 -0.51 2.46 -7.75
N LEU A 62 -0.56 2.84 -9.03
CA LEU A 62 0.66 3.11 -9.81
C LEU A 62 1.43 4.34 -9.29
N HIS A 63 0.74 5.40 -8.89
CA HIS A 63 1.37 6.55 -8.24
C HIS A 63 1.98 6.19 -6.88
N SER A 64 1.31 5.34 -6.08
CA SER A 64 1.87 4.84 -4.82
C SER A 64 3.13 4.01 -5.04
N VAL A 65 3.23 3.25 -6.14
CA VAL A 65 4.47 2.55 -6.55
C VAL A 65 5.59 3.55 -6.93
N GLU A 66 5.27 4.66 -7.59
CA GLU A 66 6.27 5.71 -7.86
C GLU A 66 6.81 6.32 -6.56
N GLU A 67 5.91 6.62 -5.63
CA GLU A 67 6.26 7.23 -4.35
C GLU A 67 7.13 6.32 -3.49
N ILE A 68 6.85 5.01 -3.44
CA ILE A 68 7.69 4.08 -2.68
C ILE A 68 9.09 3.95 -3.30
N ASN A 69 9.19 3.98 -4.64
CA ASN A 69 10.48 3.93 -5.34
C ASN A 69 11.34 5.16 -5.05
N LYS A 70 10.73 6.34 -4.95
CA LYS A 70 11.44 7.59 -4.60
C LYS A 70 12.01 7.53 -3.19
N GLN A 71 11.25 7.00 -2.24
CA GLN A 71 11.63 6.91 -0.82
C GLN A 71 12.70 5.86 -0.56
N THR A 72 12.67 4.75 -1.29
CA THR A 72 13.46 3.55 -0.95
C THR A 72 14.70 3.35 -1.82
N LYS A 73 15.16 4.38 -2.55
CA LYS A 73 16.31 4.27 -3.48
C LYS A 73 17.59 3.71 -2.84
N SER A 74 17.80 4.01 -1.56
CA SER A 74 18.96 3.58 -0.77
C SER A 74 18.87 2.11 -0.30
N LEU A 75 17.70 1.49 -0.35
CA LEU A 75 17.51 0.12 0.08
C LEU A 75 18.08 -0.88 -0.95
N PRO A 76 18.47 -2.09 -0.51
CA PRO A 76 18.83 -3.18 -1.40
C PRO A 76 17.74 -3.45 -2.46
N LEU A 77 18.15 -3.83 -3.67
CA LEU A 77 17.22 -4.08 -4.78
C LEU A 77 16.11 -5.08 -4.44
N LYS A 78 16.44 -6.13 -3.66
CA LYS A 78 15.47 -7.13 -3.17
C LYS A 78 14.35 -6.48 -2.37
N ASP A 79 14.70 -5.62 -1.43
CA ASP A 79 13.74 -4.93 -0.56
C ASP A 79 12.91 -3.91 -1.37
N ARG A 80 13.54 -3.16 -2.29
CA ARG A 80 12.85 -2.24 -3.20
C ARG A 80 11.82 -2.96 -4.06
N ARG A 81 12.19 -4.11 -4.64
CA ARG A 81 11.28 -4.93 -5.44
C ARG A 81 10.10 -5.42 -4.60
N MET A 82 10.36 -5.92 -3.41
CA MET A 82 9.31 -6.37 -2.49
C MET A 82 8.33 -5.22 -2.18
N LEU A 83 8.83 -4.04 -1.82
CA LEU A 83 8.01 -2.86 -1.49
C LEU A 83 7.22 -2.32 -2.69
N ALA A 84 7.80 -2.36 -3.90
CA ALA A 84 7.07 -2.01 -5.12
C ALA A 84 5.87 -2.95 -5.34
N TYR A 85 6.02 -4.25 -5.09
CA TYR A 85 4.90 -5.19 -5.17
C TYR A 85 3.91 -5.04 -4.01
N VAL A 86 4.35 -4.69 -2.80
CA VAL A 86 3.43 -4.32 -1.71
C VAL A 86 2.51 -3.19 -2.17
N MET A 87 3.06 -2.11 -2.74
CA MET A 87 2.24 -1.01 -3.25
C MET A 87 1.40 -1.43 -4.46
N PHE A 88 1.90 -2.30 -5.33
CA PHE A 88 1.10 -2.81 -6.45
C PHE A 88 -0.13 -3.62 -5.99
N PHE A 89 -0.07 -4.24 -4.81
CA PHE A 89 -1.15 -5.04 -4.25
C PHE A 89 -2.00 -4.36 -3.16
N HIS A 90 -1.50 -3.32 -2.47
CA HIS A 90 -2.13 -2.82 -1.22
C HIS A 90 -3.65 -2.61 -1.34
N ASP A 91 -4.06 -2.04 -2.47
CA ASP A 91 -5.44 -1.67 -2.78
C ASP A 91 -6.13 -2.51 -3.87
N ILE A 92 -5.48 -3.55 -4.37
CA ILE A 92 -6.01 -4.35 -5.49
C ILE A 92 -7.38 -4.98 -5.16
N GLY A 93 -7.67 -5.18 -3.87
CA GLY A 93 -8.93 -5.72 -3.39
C GLY A 93 -10.08 -4.71 -3.29
N LYS A 94 -9.84 -3.40 -3.47
CA LYS A 94 -10.87 -2.36 -3.33
C LYS A 94 -12.13 -2.62 -4.19
N PRO A 95 -12.05 -2.95 -5.49
CA PRO A 95 -13.24 -3.14 -6.32
C PRO A 95 -14.19 -4.22 -5.79
N ALA A 96 -13.65 -5.33 -5.25
CA ALA A 96 -14.44 -6.42 -4.70
C ALA A 96 -15.09 -6.09 -3.34
N CYS A 97 -14.67 -5.01 -2.70
CA CYS A 97 -15.20 -4.52 -1.42
C CYS A 97 -15.96 -3.20 -1.56
N HIS A 98 -16.24 -2.75 -2.79
CA HIS A 98 -16.87 -1.46 -3.05
C HIS A 98 -18.31 -1.43 -2.53
N LEU A 99 -18.58 -0.44 -1.69
CA LEU A 99 -19.91 -0.07 -1.22
C LEU A 99 -20.02 1.45 -1.15
N ARG A 100 -21.24 1.97 -1.23
CA ARG A 100 -21.54 3.38 -0.94
C ARG A 100 -22.06 3.51 0.49
N ARG A 101 -21.62 4.54 1.20
CA ARG A 101 -22.13 4.86 2.54
C ARG A 101 -22.31 6.36 2.72
N TYR A 102 -23.33 6.74 3.49
CA TYR A 102 -23.51 8.14 3.87
C TYR A 102 -22.42 8.57 4.86
N ALA A 103 -21.63 9.58 4.48
CA ALA A 103 -20.60 10.16 5.34
C ALA A 103 -21.09 11.50 5.90
N LYS A 104 -21.43 11.51 7.19
CA LYS A 104 -21.92 12.72 7.88
C LYS A 104 -20.95 13.90 7.77
N ALA A 105 -19.64 13.64 7.79
CA ALA A 105 -18.61 14.67 7.63
C ALA A 105 -18.69 15.43 6.30
N TYR A 106 -19.28 14.82 5.26
CA TYR A 106 -19.39 15.40 3.92
C TYR A 106 -20.84 15.68 3.50
N GLY A 107 -21.83 15.27 4.30
CA GLY A 107 -23.25 15.45 3.99
C GLY A 107 -23.72 14.71 2.73
N ARG A 108 -23.01 13.66 2.30
CA ARG A 108 -23.29 12.90 1.07
C ARG A 108 -22.84 11.46 1.16
N GLU A 109 -23.27 10.64 0.22
CA GLU A 109 -22.69 9.32 0.01
C GLU A 109 -21.28 9.43 -0.57
N VAL A 110 -20.41 8.53 -0.11
CA VAL A 110 -19.03 8.36 -0.57
C VAL A 110 -18.72 6.88 -0.76
N ASP A 111 -17.68 6.60 -1.53
CA ASP A 111 -17.15 5.25 -1.67
C ASP A 111 -16.52 4.74 -0.36
N SER A 112 -16.67 3.44 -0.12
CA SER A 112 -16.16 2.72 1.03
C SER A 112 -15.66 1.37 0.58
N PHE A 113 -14.49 0.98 1.06
CA PHE A 113 -13.81 -0.26 0.71
C PHE A 113 -13.47 -1.07 1.96
N PHE A 114 -14.45 -1.25 2.85
CA PHE A 114 -14.20 -1.93 4.13
C PHE A 114 -13.78 -3.39 3.89
N GLY A 115 -12.66 -3.80 4.50
CA GLY A 115 -12.09 -5.14 4.34
C GLY A 115 -11.26 -5.36 3.06
N HIS A 116 -10.99 -4.30 2.29
CA HIS A 116 -10.18 -4.41 1.07
C HIS A 116 -8.77 -4.95 1.35
N ASN A 117 -8.15 -4.58 2.47
CA ASN A 117 -6.83 -5.10 2.86
C ASN A 117 -6.79 -6.64 2.89
N LYS A 118 -7.80 -7.30 3.48
CA LYS A 118 -7.91 -8.77 3.49
C LYS A 118 -8.10 -9.34 2.09
N LYS A 119 -8.90 -8.68 1.26
CA LYS A 119 -9.11 -9.09 -0.13
C LYS A 119 -7.85 -8.90 -0.97
N SER A 120 -7.10 -7.83 -0.75
CA SER A 120 -5.80 -7.57 -1.37
C SER A 120 -4.79 -8.67 -1.03
N VAL A 121 -4.74 -9.11 0.23
CA VAL A 121 -3.90 -10.26 0.65
C VAL A 121 -4.28 -11.54 -0.08
N GLU A 122 -5.57 -11.86 -0.18
CA GLU A 122 -6.04 -13.05 -0.91
C GLU A 122 -5.58 -13.04 -2.37
N ILE A 123 -5.69 -11.89 -3.03
CA ILE A 123 -5.27 -11.69 -4.43
C ILE A 123 -3.74 -11.78 -4.56
N ALA A 124 -3.00 -11.13 -3.65
CA ALA A 124 -1.54 -11.15 -3.62
C ALA A 124 -1.03 -12.59 -3.44
N LYS A 125 -1.53 -13.30 -2.43
CA LYS A 125 -1.17 -14.69 -2.12
C LYS A 125 -1.32 -15.64 -3.31
N ARG A 126 -2.41 -15.49 -4.07
CA ARG A 126 -2.67 -16.28 -5.29
C ARG A 126 -1.61 -16.07 -6.37
N SER A 127 -1.03 -14.87 -6.43
CA SER A 127 -0.31 -14.38 -7.61
C SER A 127 1.20 -14.24 -7.38
N LEU A 128 1.65 -14.02 -6.14
CA LEU A 128 3.05 -13.73 -5.79
C LEU A 128 4.05 -14.80 -6.21
N LYS A 129 3.68 -16.08 -6.13
CA LYS A 129 4.52 -17.19 -6.61
C LYS A 129 4.79 -17.08 -8.11
N THR A 130 3.78 -16.67 -8.90
CA THR A 130 3.93 -16.45 -10.34
C THR A 130 4.83 -15.25 -10.64
N PHE A 131 4.82 -14.24 -9.77
CA PHE A 131 5.75 -13.10 -9.80
C PHE A 131 7.15 -13.43 -9.23
N GLY A 132 7.43 -14.71 -8.94
CA GLY A 132 8.77 -15.19 -8.57
C GLY A 132 9.17 -14.97 -7.11
N PHE A 133 8.23 -14.61 -6.21
CA PHE A 133 8.52 -14.48 -4.78
C PHE A 133 8.58 -15.83 -4.08
N VAL A 134 9.54 -15.98 -3.16
CA VAL A 134 9.63 -17.18 -2.30
C VAL A 134 8.67 -17.07 -1.11
N GLU A 135 8.45 -18.17 -0.40
CA GLU A 135 7.51 -18.25 0.73
C GLU A 135 7.80 -17.20 1.82
N GLU A 136 9.07 -16.97 2.16
CA GLU A 136 9.46 -15.97 3.16
C GLU A 136 9.09 -14.55 2.73
N GLU A 137 9.37 -14.18 1.48
CA GLU A 137 9.00 -12.88 0.91
C GLU A 137 7.49 -12.74 0.80
N THR A 138 6.80 -13.81 0.43
CA THR A 138 5.34 -13.85 0.30
C THR A 138 4.67 -13.50 1.63
N LYS A 139 5.13 -14.09 2.74
CA LYS A 139 4.61 -13.76 4.08
C LYS A 139 4.84 -12.31 4.48
N MET A 140 6.00 -11.75 4.15
CA MET A 140 6.29 -10.33 4.40
C MET A 140 5.39 -9.42 3.56
N ILE A 141 5.18 -9.72 2.27
CA ILE A 141 4.29 -8.95 1.40
C ILE A 141 2.84 -9.07 1.89
N GLU A 142 2.35 -10.26 2.22
CA GLU A 142 1.02 -10.47 2.79
C GLU A 142 0.81 -9.63 4.06
N MET A 143 1.79 -9.62 4.97
CA MET A 143 1.73 -8.82 6.20
C MET A 143 1.68 -7.31 5.90
N LEU A 144 2.58 -6.81 5.04
CA LEU A 144 2.63 -5.39 4.71
C LEU A 144 1.39 -4.93 3.95
N VAL A 145 0.82 -5.76 3.07
CA VAL A 145 -0.45 -5.49 2.38
C VAL A 145 -1.63 -5.52 3.36
N HIS A 146 -1.63 -6.43 4.33
CA HIS A 146 -2.71 -6.49 5.33
C HIS A 146 -2.74 -5.25 6.23
N GLU A 147 -1.55 -4.81 6.68
CA GLU A 147 -1.37 -3.75 7.68
C GLU A 147 -1.07 -2.36 7.08
N HIS A 148 -1.11 -2.19 5.75
CA HIS A 148 -0.71 -0.93 5.09
C HIS A 148 -1.44 0.31 5.64
N ASP A 149 -2.67 0.11 6.10
CA ASP A 149 -3.62 1.12 6.56
C ASP A 149 -3.55 1.41 8.08
N ILE A 150 -2.64 0.75 8.81
CA ILE A 150 -2.60 0.78 10.28
C ILE A 150 -2.53 2.20 10.86
N PHE A 151 -1.83 3.10 10.17
CA PHE A 151 -1.61 4.48 10.59
C PHE A 151 -2.89 5.32 10.61
N MET A 152 -3.92 4.92 9.85
CA MET A 152 -5.22 5.61 9.88
C MET A 152 -5.88 5.54 11.25
N PHE A 153 -5.50 4.56 12.08
CA PHE A 153 -6.04 4.35 13.41
C PHE A 153 -5.15 4.92 14.53
N ILE A 154 -4.06 5.62 14.17
CA ILE A 154 -3.12 6.19 15.13
C ILE A 154 -3.24 7.72 15.13
N THR A 155 -3.35 8.33 16.31
CA THR A 155 -3.47 9.78 16.47
C THR A 155 -2.49 10.32 17.50
N GLU A 156 -2.11 11.59 17.39
CA GLU A 156 -1.21 12.22 18.36
C GLU A 156 -1.85 12.45 19.73
N LYS A 157 -3.17 12.58 19.75
CA LYS A 157 -3.96 12.82 20.94
C LYS A 157 -5.34 12.22 20.76
N TYR A 158 -5.99 11.93 21.87
CA TYR A 158 -7.36 11.43 21.89
C TYR A 158 -8.29 12.41 21.16
N ASP A 159 -9.11 11.87 20.24
CA ASP A 159 -10.02 12.65 19.40
C ASP A 159 -11.49 12.21 19.55
N GLY A 160 -11.79 11.36 20.53
CA GLY A 160 -13.15 10.87 20.79
C GLY A 160 -13.54 9.62 20.00
N ASN A 161 -12.72 9.17 19.03
CA ASN A 161 -13.00 7.96 18.27
C ASN A 161 -12.51 6.71 19.04
N PRO A 162 -13.39 5.76 19.40
CA PRO A 162 -12.98 4.54 20.13
C PRO A 162 -12.10 3.59 19.32
N TYR A 163 -12.03 3.75 18.00
CA TYR A 163 -11.17 2.95 17.12
C TYR A 163 -9.77 3.55 16.94
N HIS A 164 -9.53 4.79 17.41
CA HIS A 164 -8.24 5.43 17.32
C HIS A 164 -7.42 5.20 18.59
N LYS A 165 -6.14 4.87 18.43
CA LYS A 165 -5.16 4.75 19.50
C LYS A 165 -4.25 5.97 19.52
N VAL A 166 -3.90 6.44 20.71
CA VAL A 166 -2.93 7.53 20.86
C VAL A 166 -1.52 6.97 20.65
N LEU A 167 -0.73 7.64 19.82
CA LEU A 167 0.65 7.30 19.55
C LEU A 167 1.47 7.28 20.84
N SER A 168 2.10 6.14 21.11
CA SER A 168 3.01 5.95 22.23
C SER A 168 4.09 4.94 21.86
N LYS A 169 5.19 4.94 22.61
CA LYS A 169 6.26 3.93 22.45
C LYS A 169 5.76 2.51 22.72
N GLU A 170 4.83 2.34 23.67
CA GLU A 170 4.21 1.06 23.97
C GLU A 170 3.42 0.54 22.76
N LEU A 171 2.60 1.40 22.15
CA LEU A 171 1.84 1.06 20.94
C LEU A 171 2.77 0.62 19.79
N ILE A 172 3.85 1.36 19.52
CA ILE A 172 4.78 0.97 18.45
C ILE A 172 5.46 -0.37 18.75
N ASN A 173 5.76 -0.68 20.02
CA ASN A 173 6.29 -1.99 20.40
C ASN A 173 5.25 -3.11 20.27
N GLU A 174 3.97 -2.85 20.53
CA GLU A 174 2.89 -3.80 20.26
C GLU A 174 2.80 -4.13 18.77
N GLU A 175 2.84 -3.11 17.90
CA GLU A 175 2.79 -3.33 16.45
C GLU A 175 4.04 -4.07 15.94
N ILE A 176 5.23 -3.74 16.45
CA ILE A 176 6.46 -4.50 16.17
C ILE A 176 6.31 -5.98 16.59
N SER A 177 5.68 -6.24 17.73
CA SER A 177 5.45 -7.60 18.24
C SER A 177 4.49 -8.38 17.33
N LEU A 178 3.44 -7.75 16.82
CA LEU A 178 2.54 -8.34 15.83
C LEU A 178 3.30 -8.72 14.55
N LEU A 179 4.10 -7.79 14.03
CA LEU A 179 4.89 -7.98 12.81
C LEU A 179 5.97 -9.05 12.98
N ASN A 180 6.48 -9.27 14.19
CA ASN A 180 7.44 -10.35 14.47
C ASN A 180 6.86 -11.75 14.24
N SER A 181 5.54 -11.92 14.10
CA SER A 181 4.93 -13.20 13.72
C SER A 181 5.42 -13.74 12.36
N VAL A 182 5.87 -12.86 11.47
CA VAL A 182 6.49 -13.22 10.17
C VAL A 182 8.01 -12.97 10.15
N GLY A 183 8.60 -12.60 11.29
CA GLY A 183 10.01 -12.24 11.45
C GLY A 183 10.31 -10.76 11.14
N MET A 184 11.40 -10.25 11.71
CA MET A 184 11.95 -8.91 11.42
C MET A 184 11.00 -7.73 11.75
N GLY A 185 10.26 -7.79 12.84
CA GLY A 185 9.21 -6.81 13.20
C GLY A 185 9.68 -5.35 13.18
N LYS A 186 10.88 -5.03 13.69
CA LYS A 186 11.45 -3.66 13.59
C LYS A 186 11.61 -3.22 12.13
N LYS A 187 12.11 -4.11 11.26
CA LYS A 187 12.30 -3.86 9.81
C LYS A 187 10.95 -3.71 9.10
N LEU A 188 9.98 -4.57 9.39
CA LEU A 188 8.64 -4.48 8.80
C LEU A 188 7.89 -3.24 9.26
N MET A 189 8.08 -2.81 10.51
CA MET A 189 7.51 -1.54 10.99
C MET A 189 8.07 -0.36 10.22
N GLN A 190 9.39 -0.34 9.96
CA GLN A 190 10.02 0.67 9.12
C GLN A 190 9.46 0.64 7.68
N TYR A 191 9.20 -0.56 7.15
CA TYR A 191 8.59 -0.72 5.84
C TYR A 191 7.14 -0.25 5.77
N LEU A 192 6.36 -0.49 6.81
CA LEU A 192 5.02 0.08 6.90
C LEU A 192 5.07 1.61 6.89
N VAL A 193 6.02 2.24 7.60
CA VAL A 193 6.17 3.71 7.54
C VAL A 193 6.40 4.20 6.10
N TYR A 194 7.26 3.53 5.32
CA TYR A 194 7.45 3.86 3.91
C TYR A 194 6.19 3.61 3.07
N VAL A 195 5.49 2.50 3.29
CA VAL A 195 4.24 2.14 2.62
C VAL A 195 3.15 3.19 2.87
N GLY A 196 2.89 3.51 4.14
CA GLY A 196 1.89 4.50 4.52
C GLY A 196 2.22 5.89 3.99
N ARG A 197 3.50 6.27 3.98
CA ARG A 197 3.94 7.55 3.41
C ARG A 197 3.76 7.59 1.89
N ALA A 198 4.10 6.50 1.19
CA ALA A 198 3.91 6.38 -0.25
C ALA A 198 2.42 6.46 -0.65
N ASP A 199 1.55 5.75 0.05
CA ASP A 199 0.10 5.83 -0.14
C ASP A 199 -0.43 7.26 0.06
N ASN A 200 -0.09 7.89 1.19
CA ASN A 200 -0.54 9.26 1.49
C ASN A 200 0.00 10.30 0.49
N ASN A 201 1.20 10.13 -0.04
CA ASN A 201 1.74 11.03 -1.08
C ASN A 201 1.05 10.84 -2.44
N ALA A 202 0.41 9.69 -2.68
CA ALA A 202 -0.36 9.39 -3.89
C ALA A 202 -1.87 9.68 -3.73
N GLN A 203 -2.28 10.26 -2.60
CA GLN A 203 -3.63 10.73 -2.32
C GLN A 203 -3.76 12.24 -2.60
N ASN A 204 -4.94 12.81 -2.32
CA ASN A 204 -5.16 14.25 -2.40
C ASN A 204 -4.25 15.00 -1.40
N PRO A 205 -3.31 15.84 -1.85
CA PRO A 205 -2.37 16.54 -0.97
C PRO A 205 -3.06 17.50 0.02
N ASP A 206 -4.26 17.98 -0.28
CA ASP A 206 -5.03 18.85 0.62
C ASP A 206 -5.56 18.10 1.85
N MET A 207 -5.56 16.77 1.83
CA MET A 207 -6.15 15.92 2.86
C MET A 207 -5.10 15.24 3.77
N THR A 208 -3.87 15.04 3.29
CA THR A 208 -2.92 14.07 3.88
C THR A 208 -1.94 14.66 4.88
N ALA A 209 -1.91 15.99 5.04
CA ALA A 209 -0.95 16.68 5.93
C ALA A 209 -0.94 16.14 7.37
N LYS A 210 -2.12 15.81 7.93
CA LYS A 210 -2.22 15.23 9.27
C LYS A 210 -1.65 13.81 9.33
N SER A 211 -1.98 12.96 8.34
CA SER A 211 -1.50 11.58 8.27
C SER A 211 0.02 11.53 8.11
N LEU A 212 0.58 12.38 7.25
CA LEU A 212 2.03 12.51 7.05
C LEU A 212 2.75 12.95 8.33
N ARG A 213 2.16 13.89 9.09
CA ARG A 213 2.69 14.29 10.40
C ARG A 213 2.69 13.15 11.41
N VAL A 214 1.65 12.32 11.44
CA VAL A 214 1.61 11.12 12.30
C VAL A 214 2.73 10.15 11.91
N LEU A 215 2.93 9.90 10.62
CA LEU A 215 4.02 9.06 10.11
C LEU A 215 5.40 9.60 10.51
N ASP A 216 5.63 10.91 10.44
CA ASP A 216 6.89 11.53 10.90
C ASP A 216 7.16 11.29 12.39
N LEU A 217 6.12 11.29 13.22
CA LEU A 217 6.25 11.04 14.65
C LEU A 217 6.50 9.55 14.95
N ILE A 218 5.85 8.67 14.20
CA ILE A 218 6.08 7.23 14.29
C ILE A 218 7.51 6.88 13.89
N GLU A 219 8.01 7.47 12.81
CA GLU A 219 9.38 7.26 12.32
C GLU A 219 10.41 7.65 13.39
N LYS A 220 10.25 8.81 14.02
CA LYS A 220 11.12 9.25 15.13
C LYS A 220 11.09 8.29 16.32
N LEU A 221 9.90 7.87 16.75
CA LEU A 221 9.77 6.90 17.85
C LEU A 221 10.39 5.55 17.48
N LEU A 222 10.26 5.13 16.23
CA LEU A 222 10.86 3.89 15.74
C LEU A 222 12.39 3.96 15.74
N GLU A 223 12.98 5.10 15.35
CA GLU A 223 14.42 5.34 15.45
C GLU A 223 14.92 5.22 16.90
N GLU A 224 14.19 5.80 17.86
CA GLU A 224 14.49 5.66 19.29
C GLU A 224 14.46 4.18 19.72
N ILE A 225 13.40 3.44 19.36
CA ILE A 225 13.25 2.00 19.69
C ILE A 225 14.33 1.13 19.02
N ILE A 226 14.81 1.51 17.84
CA ILE A 226 15.88 0.78 17.14
C ILE A 226 17.24 1.06 17.79
N SER A 227 17.45 2.26 18.33
CA SER A 227 18.70 2.68 18.97
C SER A 227 18.92 2.11 20.38
N GLU A 228 17.87 1.58 21.00
CA GLU A 228 17.89 0.83 22.28
C GLU A 228 18.22 -0.65 22.10
#